data_AF-A0A933N4E4-F1
#
_entry.id   AF-A0A933N4E4-F1
#
_cell.length_a   1.000
_cell.length_b   1.000
_cell.length_c   1.000
_cell.angle_alpha   90.00
_cell.angle_beta   90.00
_cell.angle_gamma   90.00
#
_symmetry.space_group_name_H-M   'P 1'
#
loop_
_entity.id
_entity.type
_entity.pdbx_description
1 polymer ?
#
loop_
_entity_poly.entity_id
_entity_poly.type
_entity_poly.pdbx_seq_one_letter_code
_entity_poly.pdbx_strand_id
1 'polypeptide(L)'
;MVSLQPPLCDFGWKARPFDLLGVDGRRHTLENARGKNGLLVMFICNHCPYVQSIRDRIIRDTRELQQHGINSIAIMSNDPADYAEDSFDNMKLVALQYDYPFPYVWDETQQIAKVYGAVCTPDFFGFNANLELQYRGRLDASRKEAVADAPRDLFDAMLQVAKTGQGPREQIASMGCSIKWKGEA
;
A
#
# COMPACT_ATOMS: atom_id res chain seq x y z
N MET A 1 3.17 -20.09 -5.07
CA MET A 1 2.83 -18.84 -4.35
C MET A 1 1.32 -18.81 -4.13
N VAL A 2 0.86 -18.78 -2.88
CA VAL A 2 -0.57 -18.80 -2.52
C VAL A 2 -1.15 -17.39 -2.65
N SER A 3 -2.36 -17.29 -3.20
CA SER A 3 -3.12 -16.04 -3.25
C SER A 3 -3.94 -15.91 -1.97
N LEU A 4 -3.90 -14.75 -1.33
CA LEU A 4 -4.64 -14.47 -0.09
C LEU A 4 -5.63 -13.32 -0.31
N GLN A 5 -6.65 -13.26 0.55
CA GLN A 5 -7.57 -12.14 0.70
C GLN A 5 -7.44 -11.62 2.15
N PRO A 6 -7.09 -10.34 2.36
CA PRO A 6 -7.04 -9.75 3.69
C PRO A 6 -8.45 -9.59 4.28
N PRO A 7 -8.58 -9.49 5.61
CA PRO A 7 -9.85 -9.11 6.22
C PRO A 7 -10.26 -7.70 5.78
N LEU A 8 -11.56 -7.43 5.83
CA LEU A 8 -12.11 -6.11 5.52
C LEU A 8 -11.80 -5.10 6.64
N CYS A 9 -12.08 -3.83 6.34
CA CYS A 9 -11.80 -2.68 7.19
C CYS A 9 -12.36 -2.80 8.62
N ASP A 10 -11.47 -2.79 9.60
CA ASP A 10 -11.79 -2.54 11.02
C ASP A 10 -11.90 -1.02 11.25
N PHE A 11 -13.09 -0.47 11.01
CA PHE A 11 -13.31 0.98 11.04
C PHE A 11 -12.91 1.59 12.39
N GLY A 12 -12.11 2.66 12.35
CA GLY A 12 -11.64 3.33 13.56
C GLY A 12 -10.31 2.79 14.10
N TRP A 13 -9.82 1.65 13.59
CA TRP A 13 -8.51 1.13 13.96
C TRP A 13 -7.41 2.14 13.66
N LYS A 14 -6.55 2.40 14.65
CA LYS A 14 -5.50 3.42 14.54
C LYS A 14 -4.28 2.88 13.78
N ALA A 15 -3.81 3.66 12.82
CA ALA A 15 -2.55 3.39 12.12
C ALA A 15 -1.42 3.16 13.12
N ARG A 16 -0.62 2.10 12.91
CA ARG A 16 0.50 1.79 13.80
C ARG A 16 1.70 2.67 13.44
N PRO A 17 2.43 3.20 14.44
CA PRO A 17 3.63 3.97 14.18
C PRO A 17 4.67 3.07 13.48
N PHE A 18 5.41 3.67 12.57
CA PHE A 18 6.56 3.08 11.92
C PHE A 18 7.63 4.16 11.77
N ASP A 19 8.86 3.71 11.57
CA ASP A 19 10.00 4.56 11.27
C ASP A 19 10.93 3.75 10.35
N LEU A 20 10.82 3.96 9.05
CA LEU A 20 11.41 3.07 8.03
C LEU A 20 12.32 3.85 7.09
N LEU A 21 13.40 3.20 6.64
CA LEU A 21 14.32 3.78 5.66
C LEU A 21 13.70 3.74 4.27
N GLY A 22 13.65 4.90 3.61
CA GLY A 22 13.22 5.06 2.23
C GLY A 22 14.36 4.90 1.24
N VAL A 23 14.02 4.52 0.00
CA VAL A 23 14.96 4.48 -1.13
C VAL A 23 15.58 5.84 -1.46
N ASP A 24 14.98 6.93 -0.97
CA ASP A 24 15.48 8.30 -1.02
C ASP A 24 16.56 8.61 0.04
N GLY A 25 16.94 7.60 0.85
CA GLY A 25 17.93 7.73 1.93
C GLY A 25 17.40 8.43 3.18
N ARG A 26 16.10 8.75 3.25
CA ARG A 26 15.48 9.41 4.40
C ARG A 26 14.70 8.42 5.24
N ARG A 27 14.49 8.74 6.51
CA ARG A 27 13.57 7.99 7.37
C ARG A 27 12.19 8.59 7.33
N HIS A 28 11.18 7.73 7.14
CA HIS A 28 9.78 8.09 7.04
C HIS A 28 9.02 7.52 8.23
N THR A 29 8.26 8.37 8.89
CA THR A 29 7.45 8.03 10.04
C THR A 29 5.97 8.20 9.70
N LEU A 30 5.09 7.61 10.51
CA LEU A 30 3.65 7.79 10.35
C LEU A 30 3.25 9.29 10.31
N GLU A 31 3.90 10.10 11.16
CA GLU A 31 3.61 11.53 11.29
C GLU A 31 4.11 12.39 10.13
N ASN A 32 5.24 12.04 9.50
CA ASN A 32 5.71 12.78 8.33
C ASN A 32 5.10 12.29 7.01
N ALA A 33 4.59 11.05 6.99
CA ALA A 33 3.93 10.48 5.83
C ALA A 33 2.50 11.01 5.67
N ARG A 34 1.78 11.32 6.76
CA ARG A 34 0.36 11.71 6.70
C ARG A 34 0.11 13.00 5.90
N GLY A 35 -0.96 12.99 5.12
CA GLY A 35 -1.50 14.18 4.48
C GLY A 35 -2.43 14.95 5.42
N LYS A 36 -2.89 16.11 4.95
CA LYS A 36 -3.86 16.94 5.67
C LYS A 36 -5.16 16.20 5.96
N ASN A 37 -5.64 15.43 4.98
CA ASN A 37 -6.95 14.77 5.01
C ASN A 37 -6.87 13.26 5.26
N GLY A 38 -5.67 12.68 5.26
CA GLY A 38 -5.48 11.24 5.46
C GLY A 38 -4.16 10.70 4.90
N LEU A 39 -4.02 9.39 5.00
CA LEU A 39 -2.84 8.64 4.58
C LEU A 39 -3.28 7.32 3.93
N LEU A 40 -2.69 7.00 2.79
CA LEU A 40 -2.77 5.68 2.19
C LEU A 40 -1.46 4.92 2.44
N VAL A 41 -1.51 3.86 3.24
CA VAL A 41 -0.40 2.92 3.44
C VAL A 41 -0.60 1.72 2.53
N MET A 42 0.44 1.35 1.77
CA MET A 42 0.36 0.29 0.76
C MET A 42 1.48 -0.72 0.99
N PHE A 43 1.14 -1.97 1.27
CA PHE A 43 2.12 -3.06 1.27
C PHE A 43 2.25 -3.59 -0.14
N ILE A 44 3.40 -3.35 -0.77
CA ILE A 44 3.67 -3.72 -2.17
C ILE A 44 5.03 -4.42 -2.27
N CYS A 45 5.35 -4.94 -3.46
CA CYS A 45 6.67 -5.45 -3.78
C CYS A 45 6.98 -5.25 -5.28
N ASN A 46 8.16 -5.68 -5.73
CA ASN A 46 8.65 -5.42 -7.08
C ASN A 46 8.30 -6.55 -8.05
N HIS A 47 8.34 -7.80 -7.58
CA HIS A 47 8.20 -9.00 -8.43
C HIS A 47 6.76 -9.52 -8.56
N CYS A 48 5.84 -9.11 -7.69
CA CYS A 48 4.50 -9.69 -7.69
C CYS A 48 3.71 -9.29 -8.95
N PRO A 49 3.15 -10.25 -9.72
CA PRO A 49 2.39 -9.94 -10.92
C PRO A 49 1.12 -9.13 -10.64
N TYR A 50 0.53 -9.26 -9.44
CA TYR A 50 -0.62 -8.43 -9.03
C TYR A 50 -0.23 -6.98 -8.78
N VAL A 51 0.99 -6.71 -8.29
CA VAL A 51 1.47 -5.34 -8.12
C VAL A 51 1.88 -4.75 -9.46
N GLN A 52 2.60 -5.53 -10.27
CA GLN A 52 3.04 -5.12 -11.61
C GLN A 52 1.86 -4.72 -12.50
N SER A 53 0.77 -5.49 -12.49
CA SER A 53 -0.41 -5.22 -13.32
C SER A 53 -1.12 -3.91 -12.97
N ILE A 54 -1.02 -3.44 -11.73
CA ILE A 54 -1.72 -2.24 -11.24
C ILE A 54 -0.80 -1.04 -11.00
N ARG A 55 0.52 -1.19 -11.16
CA ARG A 55 1.52 -0.17 -10.79
C ARG A 55 1.23 1.21 -11.36
N ASP A 56 0.97 1.29 -12.66
CA ASP A 56 0.70 2.57 -13.33
C ASP A 56 -0.57 3.25 -12.80
N ARG A 57 -1.55 2.44 -12.37
CA ARG A 57 -2.79 2.93 -11.77
C ARG A 57 -2.59 3.38 -10.31
N ILE A 58 -1.76 2.69 -9.54
CA ILE A 58 -1.32 3.18 -8.22
C ILE A 58 -0.67 4.56 -8.38
N ILE A 59 0.25 4.71 -9.34
CA ILE A 59 0.94 6.00 -9.59
C ILE A 59 -0.06 7.10 -9.98
N ARG A 60 -0.96 6.81 -10.93
CA ARG A 60 -2.03 7.74 -11.31
C ARG A 60 -2.87 8.17 -10.10
N ASP A 61 -3.37 7.20 -9.34
CA ASP A 61 -4.32 7.44 -8.25
C ASP A 61 -3.66 8.21 -7.10
N THR A 62 -2.44 7.85 -6.74
CA THR A 62 -1.71 8.52 -5.64
C THR A 62 -1.32 9.96 -5.97
N ARG A 63 -0.97 10.27 -7.23
CA ARG A 63 -0.75 11.67 -7.68
C ARG A 63 -2.01 12.51 -7.56
N GLU A 64 -3.16 11.97 -7.95
CA GLU A 64 -4.43 12.67 -7.88
C GLU A 64 -4.92 12.82 -6.42
N LEU A 65 -4.79 11.76 -5.60
CA LEU A 65 -5.12 11.79 -4.18
C LEU A 65 -4.32 12.83 -3.39
N GLN A 66 -3.06 13.07 -3.77
CA GLN A 66 -2.24 14.13 -3.16
C GLN A 66 -2.90 15.51 -3.30
N GLN A 67 -3.56 15.80 -4.43
CA GLN A 67 -4.29 17.05 -4.64
C GLN A 67 -5.50 17.20 -3.72
N HIS A 68 -6.01 16.08 -3.20
CA HIS A 68 -7.08 16.01 -2.21
C HIS A 68 -6.57 15.91 -0.76
N GLY A 69 -5.27 16.16 -0.53
CA GLY A 69 -4.66 16.15 0.80
C GLY A 69 -4.47 14.75 1.38
N ILE A 70 -4.56 13.70 0.56
CA ILE A 70 -4.23 12.32 0.93
C ILE A 70 -2.81 12.04 0.46
N ASN A 71 -1.87 11.91 1.39
CA ASN A 71 -0.54 11.41 1.05
C ASN A 71 -0.55 9.88 0.98
N SER A 72 0.47 9.31 0.35
CA SER A 72 0.64 7.86 0.22
C SER A 72 2.04 7.45 0.63
N ILE A 73 2.18 6.23 1.13
CA ILE A 73 3.47 5.59 1.43
C ILE A 73 3.40 4.10 1.07
N ALA A 74 4.43 3.62 0.38
CA ALA A 74 4.58 2.21 0.02
C ALA A 74 5.60 1.53 0.94
N ILE A 75 5.26 0.37 1.49
CA ILE A 75 6.10 -0.44 2.37
C ILE A 75 6.41 -1.77 1.70
N MET A 76 7.70 -2.10 1.61
CA MET A 76 8.20 -3.40 1.13
C MET A 76 8.60 -4.25 2.34
N SER A 77 7.93 -5.39 2.54
CA SER A 77 8.16 -6.29 3.68
C SER A 77 8.54 -7.72 3.27
N ASN A 78 8.74 -7.99 1.98
CA ASN A 78 9.19 -9.32 1.52
C ASN A 78 10.65 -9.56 1.91
N ASP A 79 10.98 -10.83 2.19
CA ASP A 79 12.36 -11.27 2.35
C ASP A 79 13.08 -11.31 0.99
N PRO A 80 14.11 -10.47 0.76
CA PRO A 80 14.86 -10.49 -0.49
C PRO A 80 15.73 -11.74 -0.66
N ALA A 81 15.92 -12.57 0.38
CA ALA A 81 16.60 -13.86 0.24
C ALA A 81 15.80 -14.85 -0.63
N ASP A 82 14.47 -14.74 -0.61
CA ASP A 82 13.59 -15.55 -1.46
C ASP A 82 13.45 -14.98 -2.88
N TYR A 83 13.42 -13.64 -2.99
CA TYR A 83 13.23 -12.92 -4.26
C TYR A 83 14.14 -11.68 -4.31
N ALA A 84 15.26 -11.79 -5.03
CA ALA A 84 16.27 -10.73 -5.11
C ALA A 84 15.73 -9.43 -5.71
N GLU A 85 14.68 -9.50 -6.53
CA GLU A 85 13.94 -8.36 -7.09
C GLU A 85 13.36 -7.45 -6.02
N ASP A 86 13.10 -7.95 -4.81
CA ASP A 86 12.60 -7.17 -3.68
C ASP A 86 13.73 -6.58 -2.81
N SER A 87 15.01 -6.76 -3.19
CA SER A 87 16.12 -6.13 -2.48
C SER A 87 16.04 -4.60 -2.48
N PHE A 88 16.63 -3.97 -1.46
CA PHE A 88 16.63 -2.50 -1.32
C PHE A 88 17.22 -1.76 -2.53
N ASP A 89 18.23 -2.34 -3.20
CA ASP A 89 18.79 -1.75 -4.40
C ASP A 89 17.83 -1.85 -5.60
N ASN A 90 17.13 -2.97 -5.75
CA ASN A 90 16.07 -3.08 -6.76
C ASN A 90 14.87 -2.18 -6.44
N MET A 91 14.53 -1.96 -5.17
CA MET A 91 13.53 -0.97 -4.79
C MET A 91 13.89 0.44 -5.29
N LYS A 92 15.17 0.85 -5.19
CA LYS A 92 15.64 2.15 -5.72
C LYS A 92 15.45 2.21 -7.24
N LEU A 93 15.86 1.15 -7.95
CA LEU A 93 15.74 1.09 -9.41
C LEU A 93 14.28 1.18 -9.86
N VAL A 94 13.38 0.43 -9.23
CA VAL A 94 11.95 0.42 -9.57
C VAL A 94 11.31 1.78 -9.25
N ALA A 95 11.58 2.35 -8.08
CA ALA A 95 11.03 3.65 -7.71
C ALA A 95 11.47 4.77 -8.67
N LEU A 96 12.73 4.73 -9.12
CA LEU A 96 13.26 5.65 -10.11
C LEU A 96 12.65 5.40 -11.51
N GLN A 97 12.62 4.15 -11.96
CA GLN A 97 12.11 3.77 -13.28
C GLN A 97 10.66 4.21 -13.49
N TYR A 98 9.83 4.05 -12.45
CA TYR A 98 8.40 4.34 -12.51
C TYR A 98 8.03 5.71 -11.92
N ASP A 99 9.02 6.51 -11.51
CA ASP A 99 8.84 7.85 -10.95
C ASP A 99 7.76 7.88 -9.84
N TYR A 100 7.96 7.04 -8.82
CA TYR A 100 6.98 6.89 -7.74
C TYR A 100 6.71 8.23 -7.05
N PRO A 101 5.44 8.66 -6.95
CA PRO A 101 5.06 9.95 -6.36
C PRO A 101 4.96 9.90 -4.82
N PHE A 102 5.36 8.78 -4.22
CA PHE A 102 5.27 8.49 -2.79
C PHE A 102 6.58 7.88 -2.28
N PRO A 103 6.90 8.01 -0.98
CA PRO A 103 8.01 7.29 -0.39
C PRO A 103 7.83 5.78 -0.54
N TYR A 104 8.90 5.10 -0.95
CA TYR A 104 8.99 3.65 -0.94
C TYR A 104 10.01 3.21 0.11
N VAL A 105 9.52 2.56 1.16
CA VAL A 105 10.28 2.30 2.40
C VAL A 105 10.41 0.81 2.68
N TRP A 106 11.49 0.44 3.35
CA TRP A 106 11.83 -0.95 3.61
C TRP A 106 11.53 -1.35 5.06
N ASP A 107 10.65 -2.33 5.23
CA ASP A 107 10.35 -2.99 6.49
C ASP A 107 11.18 -4.28 6.60
N GLU A 108 12.48 -4.11 6.82
CA GLU A 108 13.45 -5.22 6.86
C GLU A 108 13.09 -6.30 7.91
N THR A 109 12.53 -5.89 9.04
CA THR A 109 12.17 -6.79 10.14
C THR A 109 10.82 -7.48 9.95
N GLN A 110 10.01 -7.00 8.99
CA GLN A 110 8.64 -7.40 8.74
C GLN A 110 7.68 -7.12 9.91
N GLN A 111 8.14 -6.41 10.94
CA GLN A 111 7.35 -6.13 12.12
C GLN A 111 6.20 -5.20 11.79
N ILE A 112 6.39 -4.25 10.87
CA ILE A 112 5.33 -3.31 10.47
C ILE A 112 4.23 -4.04 9.72
N ALA A 113 4.56 -4.91 8.76
CA ALA A 113 3.56 -5.76 8.10
C ALA A 113 2.78 -6.62 9.12
N LYS A 114 3.46 -7.22 10.10
CA LYS A 114 2.82 -8.01 11.17
C LYS A 114 1.85 -7.18 12.01
N VAL A 115 2.25 -5.99 12.49
CA VAL A 115 1.35 -5.17 13.33
C VAL A 115 0.22 -4.51 12.55
N TYR A 116 0.37 -4.30 11.23
CA TYR A 116 -0.72 -3.91 10.35
C TYR A 116 -1.63 -5.09 9.97
N GLY A 117 -1.19 -6.32 10.23
CA GLY A 117 -1.87 -7.53 9.77
C GLY A 117 -1.93 -7.61 8.25
N ALA A 118 -0.93 -7.06 7.55
CA ALA A 118 -0.79 -7.18 6.10
C ALA A 118 -0.44 -8.63 5.75
N VAL A 119 -1.14 -9.19 4.76
CA VAL A 119 -0.98 -10.61 4.40
C VAL A 119 -0.57 -10.83 2.95
N CYS A 120 -0.83 -9.86 2.08
CA CYS A 120 -0.54 -9.97 0.65
C CYS A 120 0.04 -8.67 0.06
N THR A 121 0.55 -8.79 -1.17
CA THR A 121 0.96 -7.67 -2.01
C THR A 121 0.15 -7.68 -3.31
N PRO A 122 -0.59 -6.62 -3.65
CA PRO A 122 -0.81 -5.41 -2.84
C PRO A 122 -1.77 -5.65 -1.66
N ASP A 123 -1.62 -4.88 -0.57
CA ASP A 123 -2.62 -4.70 0.49
C ASP A 123 -2.68 -3.21 0.86
N PHE A 124 -3.87 -2.62 0.84
CA PHE A 124 -4.08 -1.17 0.92
C PHE A 124 -4.81 -0.81 2.21
N PHE A 125 -4.30 0.20 2.93
CA PHE A 125 -4.87 0.71 4.16
C PHE A 125 -5.06 2.23 4.05
N GLY A 126 -6.30 2.66 3.91
CA GLY A 126 -6.71 4.05 3.80
C GLY A 126 -7.18 4.61 5.14
N PHE A 127 -6.48 5.64 5.62
CA PHE A 127 -6.75 6.30 6.89
C PHE A 127 -7.27 7.73 6.69
N ASN A 128 -8.18 8.16 7.57
CA ASN A 128 -8.64 9.56 7.62
C ASN A 128 -7.62 10.49 8.30
N ALA A 129 -7.96 11.77 8.43
CA ALA A 129 -7.12 12.78 9.09
C ALA A 129 -6.81 12.49 10.58
N ASN A 130 -7.57 11.62 11.23
CA ASN A 130 -7.33 11.16 12.60
C ASN A 130 -6.55 9.84 12.66
N LEU A 131 -5.99 9.42 11.51
CA LEU A 131 -5.28 8.16 11.32
C LEU A 131 -6.11 6.93 11.72
N GLU A 132 -7.42 6.99 11.48
CA GLU A 132 -8.37 5.89 11.68
C GLU A 132 -8.63 5.21 10.34
N LEU A 133 -8.57 3.89 10.35
CA LEU A 133 -8.81 3.08 9.16
C LEU A 133 -10.25 3.29 8.69
N GLN A 134 -10.39 3.64 7.42
CA GLN A 134 -11.65 3.84 6.73
C GLN A 134 -11.75 3.00 5.45
N TYR A 135 -10.63 2.53 4.94
CA TYR A 135 -10.58 1.69 3.76
C TYR A 135 -9.53 0.58 3.91
N ARG A 136 -9.91 -0.66 3.61
CA ARG A 136 -9.01 -1.79 3.40
C ARG A 136 -9.62 -2.70 2.34
N GLY A 137 -9.05 -2.66 1.14
CA GLY A 137 -9.64 -3.32 -0.02
C GLY A 137 -8.73 -3.29 -1.24
N ARG A 138 -9.26 -3.66 -2.39
CA ARG A 138 -8.58 -3.70 -3.69
C ARG A 138 -8.40 -2.31 -4.31
N LEU A 139 -7.46 -2.16 -5.24
CA LEU A 139 -7.37 -0.93 -6.04
C LEU A 139 -8.59 -0.79 -6.96
N ASP A 140 -8.85 -1.83 -7.75
CA ASP A 140 -9.93 -1.99 -8.71
C ASP A 140 -10.21 -3.50 -8.92
N ALA A 141 -11.05 -3.87 -9.88
CA ALA A 141 -11.39 -5.28 -10.16
C ALA A 141 -10.27 -6.13 -10.78
N SER A 142 -9.10 -5.55 -11.08
CA SER A 142 -7.98 -6.22 -11.72
C SER A 142 -7.28 -7.22 -10.79
N ARG A 143 -6.62 -8.19 -11.41
CA ARG A 143 -5.80 -9.20 -10.71
C ARG A 143 -4.42 -9.20 -11.36
N LYS A 144 -3.95 -10.36 -11.83
CA LYS A 144 -2.73 -10.46 -12.64
C LYS A 144 -2.89 -9.79 -14.01
N GLU A 145 -4.13 -9.69 -14.48
CA GLU A 145 -4.48 -9.00 -15.72
C GLU A 145 -5.34 -7.78 -15.39
N ALA A 146 -5.13 -6.71 -16.16
CA ALA A 146 -5.91 -5.49 -16.04
C ALA A 146 -7.33 -5.70 -16.59
N VAL A 147 -8.32 -5.25 -15.85
CA VAL A 147 -9.69 -5.11 -16.36
C VAL A 147 -9.83 -3.70 -16.92
N ALA A 148 -10.15 -3.60 -18.21
CA ALA A 148 -10.39 -2.32 -18.86
C ALA A 148 -11.57 -1.58 -18.21
N ASP A 149 -11.44 -0.27 -18.04
CA ASP A 149 -12.47 0.61 -17.49
C ASP A 149 -13.03 0.19 -16.12
N ALA A 150 -12.23 -0.53 -15.33
CA ALA A 150 -12.62 -0.92 -13.99
C ALA A 150 -12.84 0.33 -13.10
N PRO A 151 -13.91 0.35 -12.27
CA PRO A 151 -14.09 1.38 -11.25
C PRO A 151 -12.87 1.51 -10.35
N ARG A 152 -12.55 2.75 -9.96
CA ARG A 152 -11.36 3.05 -9.15
C ARG A 152 -11.70 2.96 -7.66
N ASP A 153 -12.03 1.75 -7.19
CA ASP A 153 -12.58 1.51 -5.85
C ASP A 153 -11.77 2.18 -4.73
N LEU A 154 -10.45 2.04 -4.73
CA LEU A 154 -9.56 2.68 -3.74
C LEU A 154 -9.59 4.20 -3.86
N PHE A 155 -9.50 4.73 -5.09
CA PHE A 155 -9.47 6.16 -5.33
C PHE A 155 -10.77 6.82 -4.87
N ASP A 156 -11.91 6.28 -5.28
CA ASP A 156 -13.23 6.81 -4.93
C ASP A 156 -13.46 6.76 -3.41
N ALA A 157 -13.04 5.65 -2.77
CA ALA A 157 -13.08 5.53 -1.32
C ALA A 157 -12.20 6.57 -0.62
N MET A 158 -10.95 6.76 -1.06
CA MET A 158 -10.05 7.74 -0.46
C MET A 158 -10.49 9.18 -0.71
N LEU A 159 -11.13 9.46 -1.85
CA LEU A 159 -11.77 10.75 -2.11
C LEU A 159 -12.96 10.99 -1.18
N GLN A 160 -13.76 9.97 -0.89
CA GLN A 160 -14.82 10.04 0.12
C GLN A 160 -14.24 10.31 1.51
N VAL A 161 -13.17 9.59 1.89
CA VAL A 161 -12.46 9.80 3.16
C VAL A 161 -11.92 11.22 3.26
N ALA A 162 -11.30 11.73 2.20
CA ALA A 162 -10.76 13.09 2.18
C ALA A 162 -11.84 14.16 2.41
N LYS A 163 -13.05 13.93 1.90
CA LYS A 163 -14.18 14.87 1.99
C LYS A 163 -14.95 14.76 3.32
N THR A 164 -15.06 13.56 3.87
CA THR A 164 -16.03 13.27 4.95
C THR A 164 -15.41 12.67 6.20
N GLY A 165 -14.16 12.23 6.13
CA GLY A 165 -13.49 11.43 7.17
C GLY A 165 -13.97 9.99 7.27
N GLN A 166 -14.92 9.56 6.42
CA GLN A 166 -15.52 8.22 6.44
C GLN A 166 -15.36 7.52 5.09
N GLY A 167 -15.06 6.22 5.11
CA GLY A 167 -14.98 5.38 3.92
C GLY A 167 -16.30 4.68 3.58
N PRO A 168 -16.38 4.04 2.40
CA PRO A 168 -17.55 3.24 2.02
C PRO A 168 -17.70 2.03 2.96
N ARG A 169 -18.95 1.66 3.28
CA ARG A 169 -19.23 0.51 4.18
C ARG A 169 -19.01 -0.82 3.49
N GLU A 170 -19.33 -0.89 2.20
CA GLU A 170 -19.05 -2.05 1.37
C GLU A 170 -17.67 -1.89 0.74
N GLN A 171 -16.81 -2.88 0.97
CA GLN A 171 -15.44 -2.91 0.48
C GLN A 171 -15.12 -4.31 0.00
N ILE A 172 -14.34 -4.41 -1.08
CA ILE A 172 -13.91 -5.68 -1.63
C ILE A 172 -12.45 -5.85 -1.28
N ALA A 173 -12.12 -6.97 -0.64
CA ALA A 173 -10.76 -7.29 -0.22
C ALA A 173 -9.78 -7.26 -1.40
N SER A 174 -8.55 -6.83 -1.12
CA SER A 174 -7.44 -7.00 -2.06
C SER A 174 -7.20 -8.48 -2.39
N MET A 175 -6.48 -8.73 -3.47
CA MET A 175 -5.99 -10.05 -3.79
C MET A 175 -4.56 -9.94 -4.30
N GLY A 176 -3.68 -10.76 -3.74
CA GLY A 176 -2.28 -10.69 -4.08
C GLY A 176 -1.52 -11.93 -3.66
N CYS A 177 -0.26 -11.95 -4.04
CA CYS A 177 0.69 -12.93 -3.53
C CYS A 177 0.91 -12.71 -2.03
N SER A 178 1.10 -13.78 -1.26
CA SER A 178 1.49 -13.67 0.15
C SER A 178 2.76 -12.84 0.32
N ILE A 179 2.86 -12.11 1.43
CA ILE A 179 4.13 -11.54 1.87
C ILE A 179 5.14 -12.68 2.07
N LYS A 180 6.40 -12.44 1.72
CA LYS A 180 7.51 -13.41 1.86
C LYS A 180 8.12 -13.29 3.24
N TRP A 181 7.64 -14.08 4.20
CA TRP A 181 8.04 -13.98 5.60
C TRP A 181 9.39 -14.65 5.86
N LYS A 182 10.26 -13.96 6.62
CA LYS A 182 11.53 -14.49 7.11
C LYS A 182 11.29 -15.67 8.05
N GLY A 183 11.98 -16.78 7.78
CA GLY A 183 11.97 -17.96 8.66
C GLY A 183 10.75 -18.88 8.51
N GLU A 184 9.87 -18.61 7.54
CA GLU A 184 8.85 -19.57 7.09
C GLU A 184 9.38 -20.26 5.82
N ALA A 185 10.10 -21.37 6.01
CA ALA A 185 10.53 -22.26 4.93
C ALA A 185 9.47 -23.32 4.62
#